data_AF-A0A7C2EAF2-F1
#
_entry.id   AF-A0A7C2EAF2-F1
#
_cell.length_a   1.000
_cell.length_b   1.000
_cell.length_c   1.000
_cell.angle_alpha   90.00
_cell.angle_beta   90.00
_cell.angle_gamma   90.00
#
_symmetry.space_group_name_H-M   'P 1'
#
loop_
_entity.id
_entity.type
_entity.pdbx_description
1 polymer ?
#
loop_
_entity_poly.entity_id
_entity_poly.type
_entity_poly.pdbx_seq_one_letter_code
_entity_poly.pdbx_strand_id
1 'polypeptide(L)'
;MDDGYKALVERIGVNWKDETLLRQALTHGSYAYEHPGVESNQRLEFLGDAVLELVVSDYLYRTFPEKAEGELTRLRAAVVCEASLARTARKLGIGQALFIGRGEAQSGGRERPSILADAFEAVLGALYLDQGLEAAAKFALLRLEPEVAKILEDRQEWDYKTELQEFIQRRSPENVSYAILKEEGPDHAKRFTAGVFYRGRCLGRGEGRSKKEAEQQAAREALERLLKEGR
;
A
#
# COMPACT_ATOMS: atom_id res chain seq x y z
N MET A 1 7.59 -26.90 -18.13
CA MET A 1 8.06 -25.76 -17.31
C MET A 1 7.68 -24.41 -17.95
N ASP A 2 6.66 -24.38 -18.83
CA ASP A 2 6.41 -23.26 -19.74
C ASP A 2 5.07 -22.54 -19.51
N ASP A 3 4.09 -23.22 -18.90
CA ASP A 3 2.71 -22.70 -18.88
C ASP A 3 2.54 -21.50 -17.92
N GLY A 4 3.24 -21.52 -16.77
CA GLY A 4 3.22 -20.41 -15.81
C GLY A 4 3.88 -19.15 -16.35
N TYR A 5 5.00 -19.28 -17.07
CA TYR A 5 5.69 -18.16 -17.70
C TYR A 5 4.86 -17.55 -18.83
N LYS A 6 4.33 -18.39 -19.73
CA LYS A 6 3.45 -17.93 -20.82
C LYS A 6 2.21 -17.22 -20.31
N ALA A 7 1.51 -17.80 -19.33
CA ALA A 7 0.35 -17.18 -18.72
C ALA A 7 0.69 -15.85 -18.03
N LEU A 8 1.87 -15.74 -17.41
CA LEU A 8 2.31 -14.47 -16.84
C LEU A 8 2.58 -13.43 -17.92
N VAL A 9 3.30 -13.76 -19.00
CA VAL A 9 3.57 -12.83 -20.11
C VAL A 9 2.27 -12.27 -20.69
N GLU A 10 1.26 -13.12 -20.89
CA GLU A 10 -0.07 -12.70 -21.35
C GLU A 10 -0.75 -11.74 -20.37
N ARG A 11 -0.68 -12.01 -19.06
CA ARG A 11 -1.28 -11.13 -18.02
C ARG A 11 -0.51 -9.84 -17.81
N ILE A 12 0.82 -9.86 -17.96
CA ILE A 12 1.64 -8.64 -17.96
C ILE A 12 1.23 -7.79 -19.17
N GLY A 13 1.00 -8.41 -20.32
CA GLY A 13 0.50 -7.72 -21.52
C GLY A 13 1.51 -6.75 -22.11
N VAL A 14 2.80 -7.02 -21.91
CA VAL A 14 3.93 -6.21 -22.40
C VAL A 14 4.66 -7.00 -23.48
N ASN A 15 4.96 -6.31 -24.58
CA ASN A 15 5.80 -6.84 -25.65
C ASN A 15 7.27 -6.54 -25.32
N TRP A 16 7.96 -7.49 -24.70
CA TRP A 16 9.37 -7.35 -24.30
C TRP A 16 10.29 -7.28 -25.52
N LYS A 17 11.25 -6.34 -25.53
CA LYS A 17 12.31 -6.32 -26.56
C LYS A 17 13.44 -7.27 -26.20
N ASP A 18 13.76 -7.34 -24.90
CA ASP A 18 14.69 -8.28 -24.32
C ASP A 18 13.98 -9.17 -23.29
N GLU A 19 13.57 -10.37 -23.73
CA GLU A 19 12.92 -11.36 -22.85
C GLU A 19 13.84 -11.87 -21.73
N THR A 20 15.17 -11.68 -21.85
CA THR A 20 16.11 -12.12 -20.82
C THR A 20 15.96 -11.29 -19.54
N LEU A 21 15.53 -10.03 -19.65
CA LEU A 21 15.25 -9.16 -18.50
C LEU A 21 14.07 -9.68 -17.68
N LEU A 22 12.97 -10.07 -18.32
CA LEU A 22 11.83 -10.67 -17.62
C LEU A 22 12.23 -12.00 -16.97
N ARG A 23 13.00 -12.82 -17.69
CA ARG A 23 13.50 -14.08 -17.13
C ARG A 23 14.37 -13.86 -15.89
N GLN A 24 15.27 -12.88 -15.93
CA GLN A 24 16.10 -12.50 -14.79
C GLN A 24 15.24 -11.98 -13.63
N ALA A 25 14.25 -11.12 -13.89
CA ALA A 25 13.33 -10.62 -12.87
C ALA A 25 12.57 -11.73 -12.13
N LEU A 26 12.27 -12.83 -12.82
CA LEU A 26 11.60 -14.01 -12.26
C LEU A 26 12.56 -15.02 -11.63
N THR A 27 13.86 -14.75 -11.62
CA THR A 27 14.88 -15.66 -11.08
C THR A 27 15.25 -15.30 -9.65
N HIS A 28 14.71 -16.07 -8.70
CA HIS A 28 15.02 -15.91 -7.29
C HIS A 28 16.46 -16.34 -6.97
N GLY A 29 17.08 -15.73 -5.96
CA GLY A 29 18.46 -16.01 -5.54
C GLY A 29 18.75 -17.49 -5.25
N SER A 30 17.77 -18.24 -4.72
CA SER A 30 17.93 -19.68 -4.49
C SER A 30 18.05 -20.49 -5.79
N TYR A 31 17.42 -20.06 -6.87
CA TYR A 31 17.58 -20.71 -8.18
C TYR A 31 18.96 -20.39 -8.77
N ALA A 32 19.38 -19.12 -8.72
CA ALA A 32 20.71 -18.70 -9.18
C ALA A 32 21.84 -19.43 -8.43
N TYR A 33 21.67 -19.65 -7.13
CA TYR A 33 22.62 -20.44 -6.32
C TYR A 33 22.77 -21.89 -6.82
N GLU A 34 21.66 -22.51 -7.24
CA GLU A 34 21.67 -23.88 -7.79
C GLU A 34 22.19 -23.94 -9.24
N HIS A 35 22.28 -22.81 -9.96
CA HIS A 35 22.60 -22.75 -11.39
C HIS A 35 23.72 -21.73 -11.68
N PRO A 36 25.00 -22.17 -11.68
CA PRO A 36 26.14 -21.29 -11.95
C PRO A 36 26.01 -20.53 -13.27
N GLY A 37 26.32 -19.23 -13.26
CA GLY A 37 26.23 -18.35 -14.43
C GLY A 37 24.85 -17.73 -14.67
N VAL A 38 23.86 -18.05 -13.83
CA VAL A 38 22.54 -17.38 -13.84
C VAL A 38 22.53 -16.24 -12.82
N GLU A 39 22.12 -15.05 -13.25
CA GLU A 39 21.94 -13.91 -12.34
C GLU A 39 20.57 -13.96 -11.66
N SER A 40 20.53 -13.51 -10.40
CA SER A 40 19.29 -13.34 -9.65
C SER A 40 18.60 -12.01 -9.98
N ASN A 41 17.37 -11.88 -9.52
CA ASN A 41 16.54 -10.68 -9.65
C ASN A 41 16.93 -9.52 -8.71
N GLN A 42 17.82 -9.71 -7.74
CA GLN A 42 18.10 -8.75 -6.65
C GLN A 42 18.54 -7.36 -7.15
N ARG A 43 19.29 -7.27 -8.25
CA ARG A 43 19.68 -5.98 -8.82
C ARG A 43 18.52 -5.29 -9.54
N LEU A 44 17.62 -6.06 -10.15
CA LEU A 44 16.42 -5.55 -10.78
C LEU A 44 15.38 -5.13 -9.74
N GLU A 45 15.26 -5.87 -8.63
CA GLU A 45 14.47 -5.51 -7.45
C GLU A 45 14.90 -4.15 -6.92
N PHE A 46 16.18 -3.98 -6.61
CA PHE A 46 16.75 -2.71 -6.14
C PHE A 46 16.41 -1.52 -7.07
N LEU A 47 16.53 -1.70 -8.39
CA LEU A 47 16.19 -0.68 -9.36
C LEU A 47 14.67 -0.45 -9.44
N GLY A 48 13.90 -1.53 -9.39
CA GLY A 48 12.46 -1.56 -9.48
C GLY A 48 11.80 -0.84 -8.31
N ASP A 49 12.30 -1.00 -7.09
CA ASP A 49 11.86 -0.27 -5.90
C ASP A 49 12.00 1.25 -6.11
N ALA A 50 13.17 1.73 -6.52
CA ALA A 50 13.37 3.15 -6.79
C ALA A 50 12.46 3.69 -7.90
N VAL A 51 12.22 2.90 -8.96
CA VAL A 51 11.26 3.25 -10.03
C VAL A 51 9.84 3.30 -9.47
N LEU A 52 9.44 2.33 -8.66
CA LEU A 52 8.13 2.24 -8.04
C LEU A 52 7.87 3.44 -7.13
N GLU A 53 8.83 3.77 -6.26
CA GLU A 53 8.75 4.92 -5.36
C GLU A 53 8.52 6.21 -6.15
N LEU A 54 9.27 6.44 -7.23
CA LEU A 54 9.11 7.61 -8.08
C LEU A 54 7.73 7.66 -8.73
N VAL A 55 7.31 6.57 -9.37
CA VAL A 55 6.02 6.49 -10.07
C VAL A 55 4.85 6.75 -9.13
N VAL A 56 4.83 6.09 -7.97
CA VAL A 56 3.76 6.26 -6.99
C VAL A 56 3.80 7.64 -6.37
N SER A 57 4.99 8.19 -6.09
CA SER A 57 5.11 9.57 -5.58
C SER A 57 4.57 10.60 -6.57
N ASP A 58 4.94 10.50 -7.85
CA ASP A 58 4.46 11.42 -8.91
C ASP A 58 2.94 11.31 -9.07
N TYR A 59 2.41 10.09 -9.10
CA TYR A 59 0.96 9.85 -9.18
C TYR A 59 0.23 10.48 -8.00
N LEU A 60 0.66 10.24 -6.76
CA LEU A 60 0.00 10.77 -5.58
C LEU A 60 0.09 12.30 -5.51
N TYR A 61 1.25 12.87 -5.85
CA TYR A 61 1.46 14.32 -5.89
C TYR A 61 0.51 15.02 -6.88
N ARG A 62 0.33 14.45 -8.07
CA ARG A 62 -0.57 15.01 -9.10
C ARG A 62 -2.04 14.78 -8.79
N THR A 63 -2.37 13.64 -8.19
CA THR A 63 -3.77 13.23 -7.93
C THR A 63 -4.35 13.95 -6.73
N PHE A 64 -3.52 14.26 -5.72
CA PHE A 64 -3.95 14.87 -4.46
C PHE A 64 -3.19 16.16 -4.15
N PRO A 65 -3.36 17.22 -4.96
CA PRO A 65 -2.64 18.49 -4.78
C PRO A 65 -2.96 19.20 -3.45
N GLU A 66 -4.07 18.84 -2.81
CA GLU A 66 -4.51 19.39 -1.53
C GLU A 66 -3.88 18.71 -0.30
N LYS A 67 -3.27 17.53 -0.45
CA LYS A 67 -2.74 16.75 0.66
C LYS A 67 -1.38 17.23 1.12
N ALA A 68 -1.16 17.22 2.44
CA ALA A 68 0.13 17.55 3.00
C ALA A 68 1.18 16.46 2.71
N GLU A 69 2.47 16.84 2.72
CA GLU A 69 3.61 15.92 2.50
C GLU A 69 3.50 14.65 3.37
N GLY A 70 3.21 14.80 4.66
CA GLY A 70 3.10 13.66 5.58
C GLY A 70 1.94 12.71 5.23
N GLU A 71 0.84 13.19 4.66
CA GLU A 71 -0.24 12.33 4.16
C GLU A 71 0.20 11.57 2.92
N LEU A 72 0.84 12.25 1.96
CA LEU A 72 1.35 11.67 0.72
C LEU A 72 2.39 10.59 1.01
N THR A 73 3.33 10.85 1.93
CA THR A 73 4.32 9.88 2.39
C THR A 73 3.66 8.65 3.01
N ARG A 74 2.64 8.83 3.84
CA ARG A 74 1.88 7.70 4.41
C ARG A 74 1.08 6.95 3.35
N LEU A 75 0.52 7.63 2.34
CA LEU A 75 -0.22 6.99 1.25
C LEU A 75 0.73 6.13 0.40
N ARG A 76 1.86 6.71 0.00
CA ARG A 76 2.92 5.99 -0.72
C ARG A 76 3.32 4.72 0.02
N ALA A 77 3.67 4.84 1.30
CA ALA A 77 4.07 3.71 2.12
C ALA A 77 3.00 2.60 2.20
N ALA A 78 1.72 2.96 2.20
CA ALA A 78 0.64 1.98 2.18
C ALA A 78 0.51 1.28 0.81
N VAL A 79 0.69 2.02 -0.29
CA VAL A 79 0.59 1.50 -1.66
C VAL A 79 1.76 0.58 -2.00
N VAL A 80 2.99 0.97 -1.63
CA VAL A 80 4.22 0.23 -1.97
C VAL A 80 4.67 -0.76 -0.89
N CYS A 81 3.83 -1.03 0.13
CA CYS A 81 4.21 -2.01 1.15
C CYS A 81 4.22 -3.44 0.61
N GLU A 82 5.04 -4.30 1.22
CA GLU A 82 5.17 -5.73 0.89
C GLU A 82 3.79 -6.41 0.75
N ALA A 83 2.86 -6.14 1.68
CA ALA A 83 1.55 -6.76 1.65
C ALA A 83 0.75 -6.38 0.39
N SER A 84 0.84 -5.13 -0.07
CA SER A 84 0.20 -4.63 -1.29
C SER A 84 0.83 -5.24 -2.54
N LEU A 85 2.17 -5.21 -2.61
CA LEU A 85 2.91 -5.75 -3.75
C LEU A 85 2.72 -7.26 -3.87
N ALA A 86 2.78 -8.00 -2.76
CA ALA A 86 2.51 -9.43 -2.74
C ALA A 86 1.09 -9.78 -3.20
N ARG A 87 0.06 -8.99 -2.83
CA ARG A 87 -1.31 -9.19 -3.34
C ARG A 87 -1.37 -8.98 -4.84
N THR A 88 -0.72 -7.93 -5.35
CA THR A 88 -0.66 -7.62 -6.78
C THR A 88 0.09 -8.70 -7.56
N ALA A 89 1.22 -9.16 -7.04
CA ALA A 89 2.00 -10.26 -7.61
C ALA A 89 1.21 -11.58 -7.68
N ARG A 90 0.42 -11.90 -6.65
CA ARG A 90 -0.48 -13.08 -6.67
C ARG A 90 -1.56 -12.96 -7.72
N LYS A 91 -2.20 -11.79 -7.84
CA LYS A 91 -3.22 -11.53 -8.88
C LYS A 91 -2.65 -11.72 -10.29
N LEU A 92 -1.39 -11.35 -10.50
CA LEU A 92 -0.68 -11.59 -11.77
C LEU A 92 -0.23 -13.04 -11.94
N GLY A 93 -0.11 -13.79 -10.86
CA GLY A 93 0.42 -15.15 -10.84
C GLY A 93 1.93 -15.22 -11.01
N ILE A 94 2.66 -14.20 -10.52
CA ILE A 94 4.13 -14.17 -10.53
C ILE A 94 4.70 -15.42 -9.84
N GLY A 95 4.10 -15.82 -8.71
CA GLY A 95 4.54 -16.99 -7.94
C GLY A 95 4.64 -18.28 -8.76
N GLN A 96 3.76 -18.49 -9.74
CA GLN A 96 3.78 -19.68 -10.60
C GLN A 96 4.84 -19.61 -11.71
N ALA A 97 5.27 -18.40 -12.08
CA ALA A 97 6.30 -18.16 -13.10
C ALA A 97 7.72 -18.07 -12.53
N LEU A 98 7.88 -17.98 -11.21
CA LEU A 98 9.21 -17.88 -10.58
C LEU A 98 10.11 -19.08 -10.89
N PHE A 99 11.35 -18.79 -11.26
CA PHE A 99 12.47 -19.72 -11.19
C PHE A 99 13.01 -19.67 -9.76
N ILE A 100 12.72 -20.72 -9.00
CA ILE A 100 13.04 -20.81 -7.57
C ILE A 100 13.69 -22.17 -7.29
N GLY A 101 14.73 -22.17 -6.45
CA GLY A 101 15.47 -23.38 -6.08
C GLY A 101 14.57 -24.40 -5.40
N ARG A 102 14.93 -25.69 -5.45
CA ARG A 102 14.05 -26.79 -5.04
C ARG A 102 13.66 -26.72 -3.56
N GLY A 103 14.63 -26.41 -2.69
CA GLY A 103 14.37 -26.29 -1.25
C GLY A 103 13.43 -25.14 -0.92
N GLU A 104 13.62 -23.99 -1.57
CA GLU A 104 12.78 -22.81 -1.38
C GLU A 104 11.36 -23.01 -1.95
N ALA A 105 11.23 -23.75 -3.06
CA ALA A 105 9.93 -24.14 -3.59
C ALA A 105 9.16 -25.01 -2.59
N GLN A 106 9.81 -26.01 -2.00
CA GLN A 106 9.21 -26.96 -1.06
C GLN A 106 8.78 -26.29 0.25
N SER A 107 9.48 -25.24 0.69
CA SER A 107 9.12 -24.46 1.88
C SER A 107 8.02 -23.42 1.63
N GLY A 108 7.40 -23.41 0.44
CA GLY A 108 6.30 -22.50 0.11
C GLY A 108 6.75 -21.14 -0.41
N GLY A 109 7.99 -20.98 -0.86
CA GLY A 109 8.55 -19.70 -1.31
C GLY A 109 7.74 -19.01 -2.42
N ARG A 110 7.04 -19.77 -3.27
CA ARG A 110 6.17 -19.23 -4.34
C ARG A 110 4.99 -18.40 -3.83
N GLU A 111 4.59 -18.59 -2.57
CA GLU A 111 3.48 -17.87 -1.94
C GLU A 111 3.95 -16.87 -0.88
N ARG A 112 5.26 -16.83 -0.60
CA ARG A 112 5.84 -15.97 0.44
C ARG A 112 5.68 -14.49 0.05
N PRO A 113 5.11 -13.63 0.91
CA PRO A 113 4.89 -12.23 0.60
C PRO A 113 6.16 -11.48 0.15
N SER A 114 7.28 -11.63 0.87
CA SER A 114 8.54 -10.97 0.53
C SER A 114 9.01 -11.33 -0.89
N ILE A 115 9.15 -12.62 -1.21
CA ILE A 115 9.60 -13.09 -2.54
C ILE A 115 8.68 -12.58 -3.66
N LEU A 116 7.38 -12.52 -3.40
CA LEU A 116 6.41 -12.02 -4.38
C LEU A 116 6.51 -10.51 -4.58
N ALA A 117 6.74 -9.75 -3.52
CA ALA A 117 6.97 -8.31 -3.58
C ALA A 117 8.26 -8.00 -4.34
N ASP A 118 9.37 -8.64 -3.95
CA ASP A 118 10.69 -8.48 -4.59
C ASP A 118 10.63 -8.80 -6.09
N ALA A 119 9.91 -9.87 -6.46
CA ALA A 119 9.73 -10.23 -7.86
C ALA A 119 8.86 -9.25 -8.64
N PHE A 120 7.86 -8.63 -8.01
CA PHE A 120 7.06 -7.58 -8.66
C PHE A 120 7.93 -6.34 -8.94
N GLU A 121 8.72 -5.92 -7.97
CA GLU A 121 9.69 -4.82 -8.14
C GLU A 121 10.70 -5.16 -9.23
N ALA A 122 11.26 -6.38 -9.22
CA ALA A 122 12.19 -6.82 -10.25
C ALA A 122 11.58 -6.81 -11.66
N VAL A 123 10.31 -7.20 -11.82
CA VAL A 123 9.60 -7.11 -13.11
C VAL A 123 9.46 -5.65 -13.55
N LEU A 124 9.18 -4.73 -12.62
CA LEU A 124 9.12 -3.31 -12.90
C LEU A 124 10.50 -2.75 -13.30
N GLY A 125 11.56 -3.15 -12.61
CA GLY A 125 12.94 -2.79 -12.93
C GLY A 125 13.37 -3.31 -14.30
N ALA A 126 13.01 -4.55 -14.64
CA ALA A 126 13.21 -5.11 -15.97
C ALA A 126 12.48 -4.31 -17.06
N LEU A 127 11.21 -3.96 -16.83
CA LEU A 127 10.42 -3.19 -17.78
C LEU A 127 10.99 -1.78 -17.98
N TYR A 128 11.46 -1.16 -16.90
CA TYR A 128 12.14 0.12 -16.97
C TYR A 128 13.40 0.07 -17.84
N LEU A 129 14.22 -0.98 -17.74
CA LEU A 129 15.40 -1.14 -18.60
C LEU A 129 15.03 -1.42 -20.06
N ASP A 130 13.98 -2.19 -20.31
CA ASP A 130 13.55 -2.58 -21.66
C ASP A 130 12.87 -1.43 -22.44
N GLN A 131 12.04 -0.64 -21.75
CA GLN A 131 11.11 0.30 -22.40
C GLN A 131 11.05 1.70 -21.75
N GLY A 132 11.78 1.93 -20.67
CA GLY A 132 11.87 3.22 -20.00
C GLY A 132 10.75 3.48 -19.00
N LEU A 133 10.84 4.65 -18.36
CA LEU A 133 9.99 5.04 -17.22
C LEU A 133 8.50 5.11 -17.58
N GLU A 134 8.14 5.56 -18.78
CA GLU A 134 6.74 5.71 -19.15
C GLU A 134 6.01 4.36 -19.20
N ALA A 135 6.63 3.32 -19.76
CA ALA A 135 6.08 1.98 -19.80
C ALA A 135 5.99 1.37 -18.39
N ALA A 136 7.05 1.54 -17.59
CA ALA A 136 7.07 1.10 -16.20
C ALA A 136 5.96 1.76 -15.37
N ALA A 137 5.78 3.08 -15.53
CA ALA A 137 4.75 3.84 -14.82
C ALA A 137 3.34 3.36 -15.16
N LYS A 138 3.03 3.19 -16.46
CA LYS A 138 1.73 2.68 -16.91
C LYS A 138 1.45 1.30 -16.34
N PHE A 139 2.45 0.41 -16.37
CA PHE A 139 2.32 -0.93 -15.81
C PHE A 139 2.06 -0.90 -14.29
N ALA A 140 2.87 -0.18 -13.52
CA ALA A 140 2.75 -0.11 -12.07
C ALA A 140 1.39 0.48 -11.65
N LEU A 141 1.00 1.62 -12.22
CA LEU A 141 -0.25 2.29 -11.86
C LEU A 141 -1.47 1.44 -12.20
N LEU A 142 -1.51 0.82 -13.38
CA LEU A 142 -2.62 -0.05 -13.77
C LEU A 142 -2.79 -1.26 -12.83
N ARG A 143 -1.69 -1.78 -12.28
CA ARG A 143 -1.73 -2.96 -11.39
C ARG A 143 -1.98 -2.59 -9.93
N LEU A 144 -1.57 -1.40 -9.51
CA LEU A 144 -1.73 -0.91 -8.15
C LEU A 144 -3.00 -0.08 -7.94
N GLU A 145 -3.68 0.37 -9.00
CA GLU A 145 -4.93 1.13 -8.92
C GLU A 145 -5.97 0.51 -7.95
N PRO A 146 -6.23 -0.81 -7.95
CA PRO A 146 -7.16 -1.40 -7.00
C PRO A 146 -6.71 -1.29 -5.54
N GLU A 147 -5.40 -1.32 -5.29
CA GLU A 147 -4.84 -1.18 -3.94
C GLU A 147 -4.87 0.30 -3.50
N VAL A 148 -4.60 1.23 -4.42
CA VAL A 148 -4.75 2.68 -4.18
C VAL A 148 -6.21 3.03 -3.85
N ALA A 149 -7.17 2.57 -4.66
CA ALA A 149 -8.59 2.82 -4.43
C ALA A 149 -9.03 2.29 -3.07
N LYS A 150 -8.65 1.04 -2.74
CA LYS A 150 -8.92 0.45 -1.43
C LYS A 150 -8.32 1.25 -0.28
N ILE A 151 -7.07 1.69 -0.40
CA ILE A 151 -6.41 2.50 0.64
C ILE A 151 -7.13 3.84 0.84
N LEU A 152 -7.64 4.45 -0.24
CA LEU A 152 -8.38 5.70 -0.17
C LEU A 152 -9.76 5.52 0.46
N GLU A 153 -10.49 4.47 0.11
CA GLU A 153 -11.75 4.09 0.76
C GLU A 153 -11.54 3.80 2.25
N ASP A 154 -10.57 2.93 2.57
CA ASP A 154 -10.19 2.59 3.95
C ASP A 154 -9.68 3.82 4.73
N ARG A 155 -9.17 4.88 4.09
CA ARG A 155 -8.73 6.11 4.77
C ARG A 155 -9.80 7.18 4.92
N GLN A 156 -10.68 7.34 3.93
CA GLN A 156 -11.84 8.22 4.10
C GLN A 156 -12.71 7.78 5.27
N GLU A 157 -12.75 6.47 5.55
CA GLU A 157 -13.43 5.96 6.74
C GLU A 157 -12.69 6.22 8.07
N TRP A 158 -11.42 6.69 8.05
CA TRP A 158 -10.55 6.66 9.24
C TRP A 158 -9.73 7.91 9.55
N ASP A 159 -9.83 9.04 8.84
CA ASP A 159 -9.08 10.27 9.19
C ASP A 159 -9.94 11.48 9.60
N TYR A 160 -11.07 11.19 10.25
CA TYR A 160 -11.94 12.22 10.82
C TYR A 160 -11.26 13.11 11.86
N LYS A 161 -10.22 12.62 12.55
CA LYS A 161 -9.45 13.46 13.50
C LYS A 161 -8.75 14.62 12.80
N THR A 162 -8.13 14.37 11.64
CA THR A 162 -7.45 15.42 10.86
C THR A 162 -8.47 16.35 10.23
N GLU A 163 -9.53 15.82 9.62
CA GLU A 163 -10.61 16.63 9.05
C GLU A 163 -11.28 17.55 10.08
N LEU A 164 -11.59 17.04 11.28
CA LEU A 164 -12.15 17.83 12.37
C LEU A 164 -11.19 18.93 12.85
N GLN A 165 -9.90 18.60 12.95
CA GLN A 165 -8.88 19.54 13.38
C GLN A 165 -8.74 20.70 12.37
N GLU A 166 -8.72 20.40 11.07
CA GLU A 166 -8.69 21.42 10.02
C GLU A 166 -9.98 22.26 9.99
N PHE A 167 -11.14 21.61 10.15
CA PHE A 167 -12.43 22.29 10.18
C PHE A 167 -12.51 23.32 11.31
N ILE A 168 -12.01 22.98 12.49
CA ILE A 168 -11.96 23.88 13.65
C ILE A 168 -10.89 24.96 13.45
N GLN A 169 -9.73 24.61 12.90
CA GLN A 169 -8.65 25.55 12.63
C GLN A 169 -9.04 26.69 11.67
N ARG A 170 -9.96 26.44 10.73
CA ARG A 170 -10.53 27.49 9.85
C ARG A 170 -11.28 28.58 10.62
N ARG A 171 -11.72 28.31 11.86
CA ARG A 171 -12.55 29.21 12.68
C ARG A 171 -11.89 29.61 14.00
N SER A 172 -10.85 28.91 14.43
CA SER A 172 -10.15 29.17 15.68
C SER A 172 -8.73 28.59 15.66
N PRO A 173 -7.74 29.26 16.25
CA PRO A 173 -6.38 28.72 16.37
C PRO A 173 -6.24 27.58 17.41
N GLU A 174 -7.28 27.25 18.16
CA GLU A 174 -7.21 26.24 19.23
C GLU A 174 -7.47 24.82 18.70
N ASN A 175 -6.78 23.83 19.30
CA ASN A 175 -6.89 22.42 18.92
C ASN A 175 -7.98 21.68 19.69
N VAL A 176 -8.45 20.56 19.12
CA VAL A 176 -9.31 19.62 19.86
C VAL A 176 -8.48 18.70 20.75
N SER A 177 -9.06 18.28 21.86
CA SER A 177 -8.49 17.25 22.74
C SER A 177 -9.36 16.00 22.74
N TYR A 178 -8.73 14.85 22.93
CA TYR A 178 -9.41 13.56 23.01
C TYR A 178 -9.24 12.98 24.41
N ALA A 179 -10.28 12.35 24.93
CA ALA A 179 -10.22 11.62 26.18
C ALA A 179 -10.99 10.31 26.08
N ILE A 180 -10.40 9.23 26.63
CA ILE A 180 -11.12 7.97 26.80
C ILE A 180 -12.04 8.13 28.01
N LEU A 181 -13.34 8.02 27.75
CA LEU A 181 -14.41 8.16 28.73
C LEU A 181 -14.72 6.83 29.41
N LYS A 182 -14.53 5.72 28.69
CA LYS A 182 -14.87 4.37 29.15
C LYS A 182 -13.97 3.31 28.54
N GLU A 183 -13.60 2.31 29.32
CA GLU A 183 -12.91 1.10 28.88
C GLU A 183 -13.62 -0.11 29.50
N GLU A 184 -14.15 -1.02 28.69
CA GLU A 184 -14.97 -2.14 29.15
C GLU A 184 -14.70 -3.42 28.37
N GLY A 185 -15.01 -4.57 28.97
CA GLY A 185 -14.85 -5.88 28.36
C GLY A 185 -13.52 -6.57 28.71
N PRO A 186 -13.42 -7.88 28.44
CA PRO A 186 -12.22 -8.66 28.72
C PRO A 186 -11.07 -8.23 27.80
N ASP A 187 -9.82 -8.49 28.19
CA ASP A 187 -8.63 -8.01 27.46
C ASP A 187 -8.62 -8.36 25.96
N HIS A 188 -9.18 -9.51 25.59
CA HIS A 188 -9.28 -9.98 24.20
C HIS A 188 -10.48 -9.41 23.42
N ALA A 189 -11.35 -8.63 24.07
CA ALA A 189 -12.53 -8.00 23.48
C ALA A 189 -12.85 -6.64 24.15
N LYS A 190 -11.81 -5.83 24.43
CA LYS A 190 -11.98 -4.49 25.01
C LYS A 190 -12.72 -3.57 24.04
N ARG A 191 -13.63 -2.79 24.59
CA ARG A 191 -14.31 -1.66 23.95
C ARG A 191 -13.89 -0.37 24.64
N PHE A 192 -13.59 0.63 23.83
CA PHE A 192 -13.20 1.96 24.26
C PHE A 192 -14.27 2.95 23.81
N THR A 193 -14.69 3.84 24.71
CA THR A 193 -15.49 5.01 24.36
C THR A 193 -14.60 6.24 24.49
N ALA A 194 -14.41 6.98 23.41
CA ALA A 194 -13.69 8.25 23.39
C ALA A 194 -14.66 9.42 23.24
N GLY A 195 -14.26 10.59 23.74
CA GLY A 195 -14.90 11.87 23.47
C GLY A 195 -13.89 12.85 22.89
N VAL A 196 -14.33 13.68 21.94
CA VAL A 196 -13.58 14.82 21.42
C VAL A 196 -14.12 16.12 22.01
N PHE A 197 -13.22 16.98 22.44
CA PHE A 197 -13.53 18.20 23.17
C PHE A 197 -12.88 19.42 22.53
N TYR A 198 -13.60 20.52 22.54
CA TYR A 198 -13.11 21.83 22.13
C TYR A 198 -13.52 22.86 23.17
N ARG A 199 -12.56 23.59 23.74
CA ARG A 199 -12.79 24.53 24.85
C ARG A 199 -13.59 23.94 26.02
N GLY A 200 -13.30 22.69 26.36
CA GLY A 200 -13.99 21.95 27.43
C GLY A 200 -15.39 21.43 27.07
N ARG A 201 -15.94 21.77 25.90
CA ARG A 201 -17.23 21.25 25.42
C ARG A 201 -17.02 19.98 24.60
N CYS A 202 -17.76 18.92 24.91
CA CYS A 202 -17.76 17.70 24.11
C CYS A 202 -18.46 17.96 22.77
N LEU A 203 -17.73 17.76 21.66
CA LEU A 203 -18.26 17.89 20.31
C LEU A 203 -18.83 16.56 19.79
N GLY A 204 -18.20 15.45 20.17
CA GLY A 204 -18.59 14.10 19.73
C GLY A 204 -18.03 13.01 20.63
N ARG A 205 -18.61 11.82 20.51
CA ARG A 205 -18.28 10.57 21.20
C ARG A 205 -18.29 9.43 20.20
N GLY A 206 -17.38 8.49 20.39
CA GLY A 206 -17.20 7.36 19.50
C GLY A 206 -16.76 6.12 20.25
N GLU A 207 -17.13 4.96 19.72
CA GLU A 207 -16.76 3.66 20.27
C GLU A 207 -15.87 2.89 19.29
N GLY A 208 -14.94 2.11 19.83
CA GLY A 208 -14.04 1.28 19.03
C GLY A 208 -13.45 0.12 19.81
N ARG A 209 -12.87 -0.84 19.09
CA ARG A 209 -12.11 -1.97 19.66
C ARG A 209 -10.69 -1.57 20.05
N SER A 210 -10.27 -0.37 19.65
CA SER A 210 -9.04 0.29 20.10
C SER A 210 -9.31 1.74 20.49
N LYS A 211 -8.41 2.33 21.29
CA LYS A 211 -8.45 3.77 21.62
C LYS A 211 -8.46 4.65 20.37
N LYS A 212 -7.60 4.31 19.39
CA LYS A 212 -7.49 5.04 18.12
C LYS A 212 -8.79 5.01 17.32
N GLU A 213 -9.43 3.86 17.23
CA GLU A 213 -10.72 3.70 16.54
C GLU A 213 -11.83 4.51 17.23
N ALA A 214 -11.91 4.43 18.57
CA ALA A 214 -12.88 5.20 19.34
C ALA A 214 -12.71 6.72 19.14
N GLU A 215 -11.47 7.20 19.10
CA GLU A 215 -11.16 8.61 18.84
C GLU A 215 -11.55 9.05 17.41
N GLN A 216 -11.33 8.21 16.39
CA GLN A 216 -11.77 8.49 15.02
C GLN A 216 -13.30 8.58 14.93
N GLN A 217 -14.02 7.67 15.58
CA GLN A 217 -15.48 7.73 15.61
C GLN A 217 -16.01 8.96 16.37
N ALA A 218 -15.32 9.39 17.43
CA ALA A 218 -15.66 10.62 18.15
C ALA A 218 -15.47 11.85 17.25
N ALA A 219 -14.40 11.87 16.46
CA ALA A 219 -14.13 12.92 15.50
C ALA A 219 -15.16 12.96 14.37
N ARG A 220 -15.56 11.79 13.86
CA ARG A 220 -16.62 11.64 12.86
C ARG A 220 -17.93 12.26 13.34
N GLU A 221 -18.39 11.85 14.53
CA GLU A 221 -19.65 12.35 15.08
C GLU A 221 -19.61 13.88 15.26
N ALA A 222 -18.48 14.41 15.75
CA ALA A 222 -18.30 15.85 15.89
C ALA A 222 -18.35 16.58 14.54
N LEU A 223 -17.67 16.07 13.52
CA LEU A 223 -17.66 16.66 12.19
C LEU A 223 -19.06 16.65 11.55
N GLU A 224 -19.78 15.53 11.63
CA GLU A 224 -21.15 15.39 11.13
C GLU A 224 -22.11 16.40 11.81
N ARG A 225 -21.97 16.62 13.11
CA ARG A 225 -22.77 17.62 13.86
C ARG A 225 -22.45 19.04 13.42
N LEU A 226 -21.17 19.39 13.36
CA LEU A 226 -20.71 20.73 12.98
C LEU A 226 -21.08 21.10 11.54
N LEU A 227 -21.14 20.12 10.63
CA LEU A 227 -21.62 20.33 9.25
C LEU A 227 -23.14 20.54 9.17
N LYS A 228 -23.91 19.96 10.08
CA LYS A 228 -25.38 20.16 10.16
C LYS A 228 -25.75 21.51 10.79
N GLU A 229 -25.01 21.96 11.79
CA GLU A 229 -25.24 23.26 12.46
C GLU A 229 -24.81 24.47 11.63
N GLY A 230 -24.03 24.27 10.57
CA GLY A 230 -23.56 25.32 9.65
C GLY A 230 -24.43 25.55 8.41
N ARG A 231 -25.62 24.92 8.31
CA ARG A 231 -26.67 25.19 7.31
C ARG A 231 -27.80 25.98 7.94
#